data_AF-A0A8H7DZC2-F1
#
_entry.id   AF-A0A8H7DZC2-F1
#
_cell.length_a   1.000
_cell.length_b   1.000
_cell.length_c   1.000
_cell.angle_alpha   90.00
_cell.angle_beta   90.00
_cell.angle_gamma   90.00
#
_symmetry.space_group_name_H-M   'P 1'
#
loop_
_entity.id
_entity.type
_entity.pdbx_description
1 polymer ?
#
loop_
_entity_poly.entity_id
_entity_poly.type
_entity_poly.pdbx_seq_one_letter_code
_entity_poly.pdbx_strand_id
1 'polypeptide(L)'
;MSDDASLPPNAPMINGHDSPPQIDGEEDASPSSITGPASVQPSLEAVCADLHARVTAFLNKTPGSDSTGKVQEQVRISISVIEKALTDYEFSSLSLSYNGGKDCLVLLILYLYSLYSHFRPSAKLAAAASSTSSSNHNMTTTSNPPPPSSPSGPFPTSIPAIYAQSPDPFPAMDNFVTTSSQRYHLDLCTIRTNPRPGQHSHTHEHRSLKPSPLSNSDPPTRPETPPGDASKRITIRDAFATYLSHTSNATSTRPLPNKIRAIFVGTRRTDPHGENLTHFDRTDHGWPDFMRIHPVIDWRLSEIWLFLRADELKEADGKPLEYCEMYDEGYTSLGGVGDTVRNPRLRYVDEDGRERYRPAYQLTEDGDERLGRG
;
A
#
# COMPACT_ATOMS: atom_id res chain seq x y z
N MET A 1 40.12 -31.39 -14.72
CA MET A 1 41.08 -30.97 -13.68
C MET A 1 40.47 -29.69 -13.09
N SER A 2 39.35 -29.71 -12.38
CA SER A 2 38.92 -30.59 -11.28
C SER A 2 39.95 -30.58 -10.17
N ASP A 3 39.81 -29.63 -9.24
CA ASP A 3 40.30 -29.78 -7.87
C ASP A 3 39.18 -29.36 -6.93
N ASP A 4 38.66 -30.40 -6.29
CA ASP A 4 37.72 -30.45 -5.18
C ASP A 4 38.56 -30.85 -3.97
N ALA A 5 38.43 -30.14 -2.84
CA ALA A 5 38.97 -30.58 -1.55
C ALA A 5 38.35 -29.80 -0.37
N SER A 6 37.17 -30.25 0.05
CA SER A 6 36.86 -30.74 1.40
C SER A 6 37.58 -30.13 2.62
N LEU A 7 36.77 -29.58 3.54
CA LEU A 7 37.11 -29.25 4.93
C LEU A 7 36.92 -30.48 5.87
N PRO A 8 37.82 -30.71 6.86
CA PRO A 8 37.62 -31.68 7.95
C PRO A 8 37.24 -31.03 9.32
N PRO A 9 36.91 -31.84 10.37
CA PRO A 9 35.85 -31.54 11.37
C PRO A 9 36.30 -31.35 12.85
N ASN A 10 35.29 -31.07 13.72
CA ASN A 10 35.21 -31.20 15.21
C ASN A 10 36.02 -30.20 16.09
N ALA A 11 35.36 -29.27 16.83
CA ALA A 11 34.72 -29.37 18.18
C ALA A 11 35.69 -28.93 19.32
N PRO A 12 35.24 -28.28 20.43
CA PRO A 12 34.49 -28.98 21.47
C PRO A 12 33.34 -28.21 22.18
N MET A 13 32.44 -29.01 22.75
CA MET A 13 31.43 -28.72 23.77
C MET A 13 32.05 -28.77 25.18
N ILE A 14 31.51 -28.00 26.13
CA ILE A 14 31.63 -28.27 27.57
C ILE A 14 30.23 -28.32 28.17
N ASN A 15 29.98 -29.42 28.90
CA ASN A 15 28.75 -29.78 29.60
C ASN A 15 29.00 -29.79 31.12
N GLY A 16 27.95 -29.56 31.90
CA GLY A 16 27.81 -29.94 33.32
C GLY A 16 26.45 -29.42 33.84
N HIS A 17 25.35 -30.20 33.83
CA HIS A 17 24.84 -31.11 34.90
C HIS A 17 24.78 -30.44 36.29
N ASP A 18 23.68 -30.38 37.06
CA ASP A 18 22.63 -31.37 37.37
C ASP A 18 21.31 -30.70 37.88
N SER A 19 20.18 -31.45 37.85
CA SER A 19 18.83 -31.07 38.35
C SER A 19 18.48 -31.73 39.72
N PRO A 20 17.21 -31.74 40.22
CA PRO A 20 16.57 -30.85 41.23
C PRO A 20 16.22 -31.57 42.57
N PRO A 21 15.41 -30.97 43.48
CA PRO A 21 13.99 -31.37 43.55
C PRO A 21 12.94 -30.29 43.93
N GLN A 22 11.74 -30.47 43.37
CA GLN A 22 10.33 -30.36 43.89
C GLN A 22 10.15 -30.06 45.41
N ILE A 23 9.13 -29.37 45.98
CA ILE A 23 7.67 -29.20 45.81
C ILE A 23 7.27 -27.96 46.71
N ASP A 24 6.30 -27.07 46.46
CA ASP A 24 4.85 -27.10 46.77
C ASP A 24 4.33 -25.64 46.81
N GLY A 25 3.04 -25.39 46.51
CA GLY A 25 2.27 -24.28 47.08
C GLY A 25 1.55 -23.32 46.12
N GLU A 26 0.22 -23.41 46.08
CA GLU A 26 -0.78 -22.50 45.49
C GLU A 26 -0.67 -21.04 45.97
N GLU A 27 -1.01 -20.06 45.11
CA GLU A 27 -2.17 -19.18 45.33
C GLU A 27 -2.43 -18.19 44.17
N ASP A 28 -3.72 -17.91 43.99
CA ASP A 28 -4.38 -17.02 43.04
C ASP A 28 -3.74 -15.62 42.86
N ALA A 29 -3.54 -15.22 41.61
CA ALA A 29 -3.44 -13.82 41.24
C ALA A 29 -4.12 -13.58 39.89
N SER A 30 -5.39 -13.19 39.94
CA SER A 30 -6.11 -12.57 38.83
C SER A 30 -5.30 -11.38 38.29
N PRO A 31 -5.15 -11.20 36.96
CA PRO A 31 -4.46 -10.03 36.44
C PRO A 31 -5.35 -8.79 36.61
N SER A 32 -5.05 -8.03 37.66
CA SER A 32 -5.53 -6.66 37.86
C SER A 32 -5.26 -5.85 36.59
N SER A 33 -6.34 -5.35 36.01
CA SER A 33 -6.36 -4.42 34.89
C SER A 33 -5.52 -3.18 35.22
N ILE A 34 -4.34 -3.09 34.64
CA ILE A 34 -3.59 -1.84 34.55
C ILE A 34 -4.28 -1.01 33.45
N THR A 35 -5.24 -0.20 33.85
CA THR A 35 -5.79 0.86 33.00
C THR A 35 -4.77 1.99 32.92
N GLY A 36 -3.80 1.85 32.01
CA GLY A 36 -3.14 3.02 31.44
C GLY A 36 -4.18 3.95 30.81
N PRO A 37 -3.95 5.26 30.72
CA PRO A 37 -4.87 6.14 29.97
C PRO A 37 -4.91 5.61 28.54
N ALA A 38 -6.07 5.08 28.14
CA ALA A 38 -6.29 4.64 26.77
C ALA A 38 -5.98 5.84 25.87
N SER A 39 -4.92 5.74 25.06
CA SER A 39 -4.64 6.73 24.04
C SER A 39 -5.84 6.74 23.10
N VAL A 40 -6.66 7.79 23.20
CA VAL A 40 -7.84 7.93 22.36
C VAL A 40 -7.32 8.17 20.94
N GLN A 41 -7.51 7.16 20.07
CA GLN A 41 -7.18 7.29 18.65
C GLN A 41 -7.98 8.48 18.07
N PRO A 42 -7.35 9.40 17.33
CA PRO A 42 -8.06 10.51 16.70
C PRO A 42 -9.15 10.00 15.75
N SER A 43 -10.25 10.74 15.61
CA SER A 43 -11.29 10.40 14.61
C SER A 43 -10.76 10.60 13.19
N LEU A 44 -11.40 9.95 12.20
CA LEU A 44 -11.07 10.17 10.79
C LEU A 44 -11.15 11.65 10.40
N GLU A 45 -12.14 12.40 10.91
CA GLU A 45 -12.24 13.85 10.68
C GLU A 45 -11.01 14.60 11.21
N ALA A 46 -10.52 14.25 12.40
CA ALA A 46 -9.34 14.89 12.99
C ALA A 46 -8.07 14.56 12.19
N VAL A 47 -7.92 13.31 11.74
CA VAL A 47 -6.80 12.89 10.86
C VAL A 47 -6.84 13.64 9.53
N CYS A 48 -8.01 13.77 8.92
CA CYS A 48 -8.18 14.52 7.68
C CYS A 48 -7.90 16.02 7.88
N ALA A 49 -8.33 16.60 8.99
CA ALA A 49 -8.08 18.02 9.30
C ALA A 49 -6.58 18.31 9.46
N ASP A 50 -5.85 17.44 10.15
CA ASP A 50 -4.41 17.55 10.36
C ASP A 50 -3.64 17.41 9.04
N LEU A 51 -3.90 16.36 8.26
CA LEU A 51 -3.30 16.20 6.93
C LEU A 51 -3.69 17.35 5.98
N HIS A 52 -4.91 17.87 6.10
CA HIS A 52 -5.34 19.04 5.35
C HIS A 52 -4.47 20.27 5.65
N ALA A 53 -4.18 20.53 6.92
CA ALA A 53 -3.30 21.62 7.33
C ALA A 53 -1.86 21.42 6.83
N ARG A 54 -1.30 20.21 6.97
CA ARG A 54 0.06 19.88 6.55
C ARG A 54 0.28 20.01 5.04
N VAL A 55 -0.62 19.43 4.23
CA VAL A 55 -0.55 19.55 2.76
C VAL A 55 -0.83 20.98 2.30
N THR A 56 -1.71 21.73 2.99
CA THR A 56 -1.89 23.17 2.71
C THR A 56 -0.61 23.96 2.96
N ALA A 57 0.10 23.68 4.07
CA ALA A 57 1.39 24.28 4.35
C ALA A 57 2.43 23.94 3.26
N PHE A 58 2.47 22.67 2.82
CA PHE A 58 3.32 22.23 1.71
C PHE A 58 3.02 23.00 0.41
N LEU A 59 1.74 23.18 0.06
CA LEU A 59 1.31 23.88 -1.16
C LEU A 59 1.57 25.39 -1.12
N ASN A 60 1.53 26.01 0.06
CA ASN A 60 1.72 27.45 0.25
C ASN A 60 3.19 27.85 0.45
N LYS A 61 4.08 26.89 0.69
CA LYS A 61 5.51 27.15 0.80
C LYS A 61 6.08 27.66 -0.51
N THR A 62 6.86 28.73 -0.45
CA THR A 62 7.66 29.19 -1.59
C THR A 62 8.59 28.06 -2.05
N PRO A 63 8.55 27.65 -3.32
CA PRO A 63 9.43 26.59 -3.82
C PRO A 63 10.90 26.95 -3.61
N GLY A 64 11.62 26.13 -2.83
CA GLY A 64 13.08 26.26 -2.67
C GLY A 64 13.86 25.73 -3.88
N SER A 65 13.18 25.02 -4.80
CA SER A 65 13.74 24.46 -6.02
C SER A 65 12.65 24.26 -7.08
N ASP A 66 13.04 24.12 -8.35
CA ASP A 66 12.13 23.75 -9.44
C ASP A 66 11.41 22.42 -9.16
N SER A 67 12.11 21.46 -8.54
CA SER A 67 11.54 20.16 -8.17
C SER A 67 10.39 20.31 -7.16
N THR A 68 10.53 21.19 -6.16
CA THR A 68 9.46 21.47 -5.20
C THR A 68 8.23 22.07 -5.90
N GLY A 69 8.43 23.02 -6.81
CA GLY A 69 7.33 23.63 -7.58
C GLY A 69 6.59 22.60 -8.45
N LYS A 70 7.32 21.70 -9.11
CA LYS A 70 6.74 20.59 -9.88
C LYS A 70 5.91 19.65 -9.01
N VAL A 71 6.40 19.28 -7.82
CA VAL A 71 5.64 18.41 -6.90
C VAL A 71 4.39 19.11 -6.39
N GLN A 72 4.45 20.40 -6.06
CA GLN A 72 3.25 21.17 -5.70
C GLN A 72 2.22 21.18 -6.83
N GLU A 73 2.65 21.29 -8.08
CA GLU A 73 1.75 21.19 -9.23
C GLU A 73 1.12 19.80 -9.36
N GLN A 74 1.93 18.74 -9.25
CA GLN A 74 1.42 17.36 -9.26
C GLN A 74 0.42 17.11 -8.12
N VAL A 75 0.64 17.70 -6.94
CA VAL A 75 -0.32 17.66 -5.82
C VAL A 75 -1.65 18.31 -6.21
N ARG A 76 -1.63 19.49 -6.85
CA ARG A 76 -2.86 20.19 -7.30
C ARG A 76 -3.63 19.39 -8.35
N ILE A 77 -2.93 18.76 -9.29
CA ILE A 77 -3.54 17.89 -10.32
C ILE A 77 -4.21 16.69 -9.65
N SER A 78 -3.49 15.96 -8.78
CA SER A 78 -4.04 14.83 -8.03
C SER A 78 -5.28 15.21 -7.23
N ILE A 79 -5.23 16.33 -6.49
CA ILE A 79 -6.37 16.84 -5.72
C ILE A 79 -7.56 17.09 -6.63
N SER A 80 -7.35 17.73 -7.79
CA SER A 80 -8.43 18.01 -8.75
C SER A 80 -9.11 16.73 -9.25
N VAL A 81 -8.35 15.67 -9.50
CA VAL A 81 -8.87 14.35 -9.88
C VAL A 81 -9.69 13.73 -8.75
N ILE A 82 -9.19 13.80 -7.51
CA ILE A 82 -9.89 13.27 -6.34
C ILE A 82 -11.19 14.03 -6.07
N GLU A 83 -11.15 15.36 -6.12
CA GLU A 83 -12.34 16.20 -5.93
C GLU A 83 -13.40 15.95 -6.99
N LYS A 84 -12.99 15.75 -8.25
CA LYS A 84 -13.91 15.35 -9.32
C LYS A 84 -14.59 14.02 -8.98
N ALA A 85 -13.83 13.01 -8.54
CA ALA A 85 -14.41 11.73 -8.14
C ALA A 85 -15.36 11.86 -6.94
N LEU A 86 -15.02 12.65 -5.92
CA LEU A 86 -15.89 12.92 -4.78
C LEU A 86 -17.17 13.70 -5.18
N THR A 87 -17.14 14.41 -6.30
CA THR A 87 -18.32 15.09 -6.86
C THR A 87 -19.19 14.13 -7.68
N ASP A 88 -18.57 13.25 -8.47
CA ASP A 88 -19.26 12.34 -9.39
C ASP A 88 -19.86 11.11 -8.70
N TYR A 89 -19.32 10.72 -7.54
CA TYR A 89 -19.70 9.53 -6.81
C TYR A 89 -20.06 9.87 -5.36
N GLU A 90 -21.12 9.24 -4.84
CA GLU A 90 -21.37 9.27 -3.40
C GLU A 90 -20.20 8.57 -2.67
N PHE A 91 -19.76 9.13 -1.55
CA PHE A 91 -18.63 8.60 -0.76
C PHE A 91 -18.75 7.09 -0.47
N SER A 92 -19.95 6.63 -0.14
CA SER A 92 -20.26 5.23 0.15
C SER A 92 -20.09 4.28 -1.06
N SER A 93 -19.97 4.82 -2.28
CA SER A 93 -19.70 4.07 -3.52
C SER A 93 -18.22 4.15 -3.98
N LEU A 94 -17.38 4.89 -3.23
CA LEU A 94 -15.95 5.01 -3.44
C LEU A 94 -15.18 4.03 -2.54
N SER A 95 -14.06 3.52 -3.04
CA SER A 95 -13.13 2.68 -2.27
C SER A 95 -11.69 2.98 -2.67
N LEU A 96 -10.73 2.58 -1.82
CA LEU A 96 -9.30 2.71 -2.06
C LEU A 96 -8.64 1.33 -2.22
N SER A 97 -7.85 1.13 -3.27
CA SER A 97 -6.92 0.01 -3.32
C SER A 97 -5.63 0.38 -2.60
N TYR A 98 -5.40 -0.23 -1.44
CA TYR A 98 -4.28 0.09 -0.55
C TYR A 98 -3.42 -1.14 -0.28
N ASN A 99 -2.12 -1.04 -0.54
CA ASN A 99 -1.16 -2.12 -0.34
C ASN A 99 0.04 -1.72 0.55
N GLY A 100 0.00 -0.54 1.18
CA GLY A 100 1.09 -0.03 2.01
C GLY A 100 2.31 0.46 1.23
N GLY A 101 2.28 0.43 -0.10
CA GLY A 101 3.32 0.98 -0.96
C GLY A 101 3.42 2.50 -0.88
N LYS A 102 4.59 3.04 -1.27
CA LYS A 102 4.83 4.49 -1.31
C LYS A 102 3.81 5.24 -2.19
N ASP A 103 3.43 4.66 -3.32
CA ASP A 103 2.57 5.30 -4.32
C ASP A 103 1.13 5.41 -3.83
N CYS A 104 0.59 4.32 -3.25
CA CYS A 104 -0.74 4.34 -2.65
C CYS A 104 -0.78 5.16 -1.35
N LEU A 105 0.35 5.31 -0.63
CA LEU A 105 0.45 6.18 0.54
C LEU A 105 0.34 7.65 0.15
N VAL A 106 1.02 8.10 -0.91
CA VAL A 106 0.83 9.46 -1.46
C VAL A 106 -0.63 9.68 -1.83
N LEU A 107 -1.22 8.73 -2.57
CA LEU A 107 -2.64 8.78 -2.93
C LEU A 107 -3.55 8.87 -1.69
N LEU A 108 -3.30 8.06 -0.65
CA LEU A 108 -4.08 8.07 0.59
C LEU A 108 -4.03 9.44 1.28
N ILE A 109 -2.83 10.04 1.40
CA ILE A 109 -2.66 11.34 2.03
C ILE A 109 -3.43 12.43 1.27
N LEU A 110 -3.33 12.43 -0.06
CA LEU A 110 -4.05 13.38 -0.92
C LEU A 110 -5.56 13.13 -0.89
N TYR A 111 -5.99 11.88 -0.76
CA TYR A 111 -7.40 11.53 -0.60
C TYR A 111 -7.97 12.05 0.73
N LEU A 112 -7.24 11.86 1.84
CA LEU A 112 -7.61 12.37 3.17
C LEU A 112 -7.66 13.90 3.21
N TYR A 113 -6.70 14.57 2.54
CA TYR A 113 -6.73 16.02 2.31
C TYR A 113 -8.06 16.44 1.66
N SER A 114 -8.40 15.86 0.50
CA SER A 114 -9.59 16.24 -0.27
C SER A 114 -10.88 15.87 0.46
N LEU A 115 -10.88 14.80 1.26
CA LEU A 115 -12.04 14.37 2.03
C LEU A 115 -12.44 15.43 3.06
N TYR A 116 -11.46 16.07 3.72
CA TYR A 116 -11.73 17.17 4.65
C TYR A 116 -12.44 18.33 3.96
N SER A 117 -11.89 18.82 2.86
CA SER A 117 -12.45 19.95 2.11
C SER A 117 -13.84 19.63 1.53
N HIS A 118 -14.08 18.37 1.15
CA HIS A 118 -15.36 17.92 0.64
C HIS A 118 -16.47 17.95 1.70
N PHE A 119 -16.22 17.40 2.89
CA PHE A 119 -17.21 17.35 3.98
C PHE A 119 -17.24 18.62 4.83
N ARG A 120 -16.23 19.49 4.73
CA ARG A 120 -16.15 20.80 5.38
C ARG A 120 -15.81 21.89 4.36
N PRO A 121 -16.76 22.29 3.48
CA PRO A 121 -16.51 23.25 2.41
C PRO A 121 -15.93 24.60 2.87
N SER A 122 -16.21 25.04 4.10
CA SER A 122 -15.58 26.23 4.70
C SER A 122 -14.05 26.16 4.72
N ALA A 123 -13.47 24.96 4.86
CA ALA A 123 -12.03 24.74 4.80
C ALA A 123 -11.49 24.93 3.37
N LYS A 124 -12.26 24.56 2.35
CA LYS A 124 -11.90 24.77 0.93
C LYS A 124 -11.77 26.26 0.61
N LEU A 125 -12.71 27.08 1.08
CA LEU A 125 -12.66 28.53 0.89
C LEU A 125 -11.45 29.16 1.60
N ALA A 126 -11.12 28.69 2.82
CA ALA A 126 -9.96 29.18 3.55
C ALA A 126 -8.65 28.85 2.84
N ALA A 127 -8.48 27.62 2.34
CA ALA A 127 -7.30 27.20 1.59
C ALA A 127 -7.13 27.98 0.28
N ALA A 128 -8.23 28.19 -0.46
CA ALA A 128 -8.22 28.97 -1.70
C ALA A 128 -7.82 30.44 -1.45
N ALA A 129 -8.37 31.07 -0.40
CA ALA A 129 -8.06 32.46 -0.04
C ALA A 129 -6.58 32.67 0.31
N SER A 130 -5.93 31.67 0.95
CA SER A 130 -4.50 31.71 1.26
C SER A 130 -3.59 31.61 0.02
N SER A 131 -4.08 31.05 -1.09
CA SER A 131 -3.29 30.88 -2.32
C SER A 131 -3.27 32.11 -3.24
N THR A 132 -4.22 33.04 -3.09
CA THR A 132 -4.45 34.17 -4.02
C THR A 132 -3.86 35.52 -3.59
N SER A 133 -2.98 35.61 -2.58
CA SER A 133 -2.43 36.89 -2.10
C SER A 133 -1.34 37.51 -3.00
N SER A 134 -1.49 37.46 -4.32
CA SER A 134 -0.67 38.20 -5.28
C SER A 134 -1.47 38.52 -6.55
N SER A 135 -2.32 39.54 -6.50
CA SER A 135 -2.58 40.55 -7.55
C SER A 135 -3.79 41.43 -7.22
N ASN A 136 -3.62 42.75 -7.30
CA ASN A 136 -4.69 43.75 -7.23
C ASN A 136 -5.46 43.84 -8.56
N HIS A 137 -6.80 43.84 -8.55
CA HIS A 137 -7.63 44.94 -9.07
C HIS A 137 -9.16 44.74 -8.90
N ASN A 138 -9.83 45.90 -8.98
CA ASN A 138 -11.22 46.26 -8.66
C ASN A 138 -12.40 45.53 -9.34
N MET A 139 -13.53 45.55 -8.61
CA MET A 139 -14.96 45.64 -9.00
C MET A 139 -15.56 44.63 -10.00
N THR A 140 -16.65 43.95 -9.59
CA THR A 140 -18.06 44.34 -9.86
C THR A 140 -19.00 43.26 -9.30
N THR A 141 -19.99 43.66 -8.52
CA THR A 141 -21.04 42.78 -7.96
C THR A 141 -22.00 42.32 -9.05
N THR A 142 -22.00 41.03 -9.36
CA THR A 142 -23.09 40.36 -10.08
C THR A 142 -23.53 39.13 -9.28
N SER A 143 -24.84 39.02 -9.11
CA SER A 143 -25.55 38.00 -8.34
C SER A 143 -25.33 36.61 -8.93
N ASN A 144 -24.64 35.74 -8.20
CA ASN A 144 -24.53 34.32 -8.54
C ASN A 144 -25.76 33.53 -8.05
N PRO A 145 -26.19 32.49 -8.80
CA PRO A 145 -27.24 31.57 -8.39
C PRO A 145 -26.82 30.78 -7.13
N PRO A 146 -27.77 30.18 -6.38
CA PRO A 146 -27.45 29.49 -5.13
C PRO A 146 -26.46 28.34 -5.40
N PRO A 147 -25.47 28.13 -4.52
CA PRO A 147 -24.49 27.07 -4.69
C PRO A 147 -25.18 25.69 -4.68
N PRO A 148 -24.65 24.71 -5.43
CA PRO A 148 -25.14 23.33 -5.37
C PRO A 148 -25.08 22.85 -3.92
N SER A 149 -26.14 22.16 -3.50
CA SER A 149 -26.35 21.64 -2.14
C SER A 149 -25.08 21.03 -1.57
N SER A 150 -24.47 21.71 -0.59
CA SER A 150 -23.36 21.20 0.20
C SER A 150 -23.73 19.81 0.73
N PRO A 151 -22.80 18.84 0.74
CA PRO A 151 -23.03 17.58 1.43
C PRO A 151 -23.08 17.85 2.94
N SER A 152 -24.25 18.23 3.45
CA SER A 152 -24.51 18.48 4.88
C SER A 152 -24.76 17.16 5.63
N GLY A 153 -23.88 16.19 5.42
CA GLY A 153 -23.88 14.89 6.09
C GLY A 153 -22.86 14.81 7.22
N PRO A 154 -22.99 13.82 8.12
CA PRO A 154 -21.93 13.52 9.10
C PRO A 154 -20.63 13.19 8.37
N PHE A 155 -19.48 13.51 8.99
CA PHE A 155 -18.19 13.09 8.46
C PHE A 155 -18.09 11.56 8.54
N PRO A 156 -17.57 10.88 7.51
CA PRO A 156 -17.42 9.43 7.54
C PRO A 156 -16.52 8.99 8.70
N THR A 157 -16.77 7.81 9.25
CA THR A 157 -15.96 7.24 10.34
C THR A 157 -14.88 6.28 9.84
N SER A 158 -14.99 5.83 8.58
CA SER A 158 -14.01 4.94 7.94
C SER A 158 -14.07 5.07 6.42
N ILE A 159 -13.02 4.61 5.74
CA ILE A 159 -12.87 4.62 4.29
C ILE A 159 -12.90 3.16 3.80
N PRO A 160 -13.84 2.77 2.92
CA PRO A 160 -13.81 1.44 2.31
C PRO A 160 -12.50 1.22 1.56
N ALA A 161 -11.81 0.11 1.83
CA ALA A 161 -10.56 -0.19 1.16
C ALA A 161 -10.42 -1.69 0.88
N ILE A 162 -9.62 -2.02 -0.14
CA ILE A 162 -9.23 -3.39 -0.48
C ILE A 162 -7.71 -3.52 -0.47
N TYR A 163 -7.23 -4.59 0.17
CA TYR A 163 -5.85 -5.07 0.05
C TYR A 163 -5.84 -6.45 -0.61
N ALA A 164 -5.49 -6.49 -1.89
CA ALA A 164 -5.20 -7.74 -2.61
C ALA A 164 -3.80 -8.22 -2.21
N GLN A 165 -3.72 -8.97 -1.12
CA GLN A 165 -2.47 -9.38 -0.49
C GLN A 165 -1.74 -10.43 -1.32
N SER A 166 -0.42 -10.28 -1.49
CA SER A 166 0.44 -11.29 -2.11
C SER A 166 0.34 -12.62 -1.35
N PRO A 167 0.53 -13.80 -1.98
CA PRO A 167 0.62 -15.08 -1.28
C PRO A 167 1.76 -15.17 -0.26
N ASP A 168 2.78 -14.33 -0.38
CA ASP A 168 3.99 -14.32 0.44
C ASP A 168 4.43 -12.87 0.75
N PRO A 169 3.64 -12.09 1.51
CA PRO A 169 3.99 -10.70 1.80
C PRO A 169 5.18 -10.62 2.76
N PHE A 170 5.95 -9.54 2.68
CA PHE A 170 6.95 -9.25 3.70
C PHE A 170 6.25 -8.93 5.05
N PRO A 171 6.72 -9.47 6.18
CA PRO A 171 6.14 -9.15 7.49
C PRO A 171 6.15 -7.65 7.80
N ALA A 172 7.21 -6.93 7.42
CA ALA A 172 7.31 -5.48 7.58
C ALA A 172 6.25 -4.72 6.78
N MET A 173 5.91 -5.19 5.57
CA MET A 173 4.84 -4.60 4.77
C MET A 173 3.46 -4.88 5.39
N ASP A 174 3.19 -6.12 5.81
CA ASP A 174 1.92 -6.45 6.46
C ASP A 174 1.71 -5.69 7.77
N ASN A 175 2.77 -5.53 8.55
CA ASN A 175 2.75 -4.69 9.75
C ASN A 175 2.40 -3.24 9.39
N PHE A 176 3.10 -2.66 8.41
CA PHE A 176 2.83 -1.29 7.96
C PHE A 176 1.40 -1.12 7.43
N VAL A 177 0.90 -2.05 6.60
CA VAL A 177 -0.50 -2.02 6.14
C VAL A 177 -1.46 -2.04 7.32
N THR A 178 -1.22 -2.90 8.32
CA THR A 178 -2.07 -3.02 9.51
C THR A 178 -2.09 -1.73 10.32
N THR A 179 -0.93 -1.19 10.67
CA THR A 179 -0.82 0.02 11.51
C THR A 179 -1.34 1.25 10.80
N SER A 180 -0.97 1.44 9.52
CA SER A 180 -1.43 2.58 8.71
C SER A 180 -2.93 2.51 8.43
N SER A 181 -3.52 1.32 8.21
CA SER A 181 -4.97 1.18 8.02
C SER A 181 -5.75 1.58 9.27
N GLN A 182 -5.26 1.24 10.46
CA GLN A 182 -5.85 1.71 11.71
C GLN A 182 -5.70 3.22 11.87
N ARG A 183 -4.49 3.75 11.64
CA ARG A 183 -4.20 5.19 11.74
C ARG A 183 -5.09 6.05 10.84
N TYR A 184 -5.32 5.58 9.61
CA TYR A 184 -6.06 6.31 8.59
C TYR A 184 -7.51 5.85 8.43
N HIS A 185 -8.03 5.06 9.39
CA HIS A 185 -9.41 4.57 9.44
C HIS A 185 -9.88 3.86 8.16
N LEU A 186 -9.01 3.03 7.58
CA LEU A 186 -9.39 2.17 6.45
C LEU A 186 -10.20 0.98 6.96
N ASP A 187 -11.44 0.82 6.47
CA ASP A 187 -12.21 -0.42 6.61
C ASP A 187 -11.66 -1.42 5.57
N LEU A 188 -10.49 -1.99 5.90
CA LEU A 188 -9.68 -2.75 4.97
C LEU A 188 -10.18 -4.19 4.80
N CYS A 189 -10.67 -4.52 3.60
CA CYS A 189 -10.94 -5.89 3.20
C CYS A 189 -9.68 -6.53 2.60
N THR A 190 -9.06 -7.42 3.36
CA THR A 190 -7.87 -8.17 2.91
C THR A 190 -8.27 -9.47 2.23
N ILE A 191 -7.87 -9.64 0.98
CA ILE A 191 -8.09 -10.87 0.21
C ILE A 191 -6.74 -11.37 -0.30
N ARG A 192 -6.35 -12.57 0.15
CA ARG A 192 -5.10 -13.22 -0.26
C ARG A 192 -5.21 -13.79 -1.66
N THR A 193 -4.23 -13.46 -2.49
CA THR A 193 -4.08 -14.00 -3.84
C THR A 193 -3.19 -15.25 -3.85
N ASN A 194 -3.34 -16.09 -4.85
CA ASN A 194 -2.50 -17.28 -5.10
C ASN A 194 -2.58 -17.68 -6.60
N PRO A 195 -1.66 -18.52 -7.12
CA PRO A 195 -0.35 -18.88 -6.58
C PRO A 195 0.65 -17.72 -6.72
N ARG A 196 1.89 -17.91 -6.27
CA ARG A 196 2.97 -16.93 -6.46
C ARG A 196 3.15 -16.60 -7.96
N PRO A 197 3.33 -15.32 -8.33
CA PRO A 197 3.79 -14.98 -9.68
C PRO A 197 5.06 -15.78 -10.01
N GLY A 198 5.12 -16.45 -11.17
CA GLY A 198 6.28 -17.27 -11.56
C GLY A 198 6.12 -18.79 -11.38
N GLN A 199 5.13 -19.27 -10.63
CA GLN A 199 4.73 -20.70 -10.70
C GLN A 199 3.83 -20.92 -11.93
N HIS A 200 4.40 -20.78 -13.13
CA HIS A 200 3.84 -21.47 -14.29
C HIS A 200 4.13 -22.95 -14.10
N SER A 201 3.14 -23.72 -13.65
CA SER A 201 3.16 -25.16 -13.84
C SER A 201 3.27 -25.41 -15.33
N HIS A 202 4.49 -25.72 -15.79
CA HIS A 202 4.72 -26.38 -17.05
C HIS A 202 4.07 -27.76 -16.97
N THR A 203 2.75 -27.84 -17.12
CA THR A 203 2.12 -29.06 -17.62
C THR A 203 2.47 -29.15 -19.09
N HIS A 204 3.72 -29.51 -19.37
CA HIS A 204 4.05 -30.11 -20.66
C HIS A 204 3.30 -31.44 -20.71
N GLU A 205 2.14 -31.44 -21.38
CA GLU A 205 1.61 -32.66 -21.99
C GLU A 205 2.68 -33.19 -22.95
N HIS A 206 3.54 -34.05 -22.44
CA HIS A 206 4.44 -34.83 -23.27
C HIS A 206 3.59 -35.87 -24.00
N ARG A 207 3.18 -35.52 -25.22
CA ARG A 207 2.57 -36.43 -26.19
C ARG A 207 3.54 -37.61 -26.40
N SER A 208 3.18 -38.74 -25.83
CA SER A 208 3.93 -39.99 -25.89
C SER A 208 4.02 -40.53 -27.32
N LEU A 209 5.23 -40.86 -27.77
CA LEU A 209 5.47 -41.86 -28.81
C LEU A 209 5.87 -43.18 -28.12
N LYS A 210 5.17 -44.27 -28.45
CA LYS A 210 5.34 -45.65 -27.97
C LYS A 210 6.51 -46.38 -28.71
N PRO A 211 6.86 -47.66 -28.43
CA PRO A 211 7.75 -48.11 -27.34
C PRO A 211 8.85 -49.09 -27.84
N SER A 212 9.78 -49.51 -26.97
CA SER A 212 10.52 -50.79 -27.10
C SER A 212 11.05 -51.25 -25.72
N PRO A 213 11.26 -52.57 -25.50
CA PRO A 213 11.02 -53.18 -24.19
C PRO A 213 12.27 -53.69 -23.44
N LEU A 214 12.03 -54.07 -22.18
CA LEU A 214 12.82 -54.93 -21.27
C LEU A 214 13.84 -54.26 -20.34
N SER A 215 13.50 -54.16 -19.04
CA SER A 215 14.07 -55.04 -17.99
C SER A 215 13.47 -54.73 -16.63
N ASN A 216 13.04 -55.78 -15.92
CA ASN A 216 12.45 -55.76 -14.59
C ASN A 216 13.45 -55.32 -13.49
N SER A 217 13.01 -54.42 -12.62
CA SER A 217 13.34 -54.42 -11.18
C SER A 217 12.51 -53.37 -10.45
N ASP A 218 11.59 -53.79 -9.58
CA ASP A 218 10.79 -52.93 -8.71
C ASP A 218 11.65 -52.27 -7.62
N PRO A 219 11.46 -50.96 -7.33
CA PRO A 219 11.82 -50.36 -6.05
C PRO A 219 10.57 -50.07 -5.20
N PRO A 220 10.72 -49.93 -3.86
CA PRO A 220 9.61 -50.03 -2.93
C PRO A 220 8.70 -48.79 -2.96
N THR A 221 7.42 -49.06 -2.75
CA THR A 221 6.29 -48.13 -2.66
C THR A 221 6.57 -47.02 -1.64
N ARG A 222 6.79 -45.79 -2.12
CA ARG A 222 6.76 -44.58 -1.29
C ARG A 222 5.28 -44.26 -1.03
N PRO A 223 4.86 -43.94 0.21
CA PRO A 223 3.47 -43.58 0.46
C PRO A 223 3.12 -42.34 -0.36
N GLU A 224 2.12 -42.48 -1.23
CA GLU A 224 1.50 -41.38 -1.94
C GLU A 224 0.97 -40.40 -0.90
N THR A 225 1.59 -39.22 -0.83
CA THR A 225 0.95 -38.04 -0.25
C THR A 225 -0.41 -37.90 -0.92
N PRO A 226 -1.53 -37.83 -0.16
CA PRO A 226 -2.84 -37.62 -0.76
C PRO A 226 -2.83 -36.32 -1.57
N PRO A 227 -3.60 -36.22 -2.67
CA PRO A 227 -3.67 -35.00 -3.46
C PRO A 227 -4.15 -33.88 -2.53
N GLY A 228 -3.21 -33.03 -2.12
CA GLY A 228 -3.49 -31.87 -1.30
C GLY A 228 -4.54 -31.02 -2.00
N ASP A 229 -5.56 -30.65 -1.23
CA ASP A 229 -6.61 -29.70 -1.57
C ASP A 229 -6.08 -28.63 -2.55
N ALA A 230 -6.47 -28.74 -3.82
CA ALA A 230 -6.05 -27.82 -4.86
C ALA A 230 -6.76 -26.50 -4.60
N SER A 231 -6.20 -25.71 -3.68
CA SER A 231 -6.70 -24.40 -3.31
C SER A 231 -6.97 -23.61 -4.58
N LYS A 232 -8.23 -23.22 -4.77
CA LYS A 232 -8.70 -22.47 -5.94
C LYS A 232 -7.76 -21.28 -6.16
N ARG A 233 -7.29 -21.12 -7.40
CA ARG A 233 -6.48 -19.96 -7.82
C ARG A 233 -7.30 -18.67 -7.68
N ILE A 234 -6.74 -17.67 -7.02
CA ILE A 234 -7.30 -16.36 -6.71
C ILE A 234 -6.30 -15.33 -7.24
N THR A 235 -6.58 -14.82 -8.43
CA THR A 235 -5.83 -13.71 -9.02
C THR A 235 -6.20 -12.38 -8.35
N ILE A 236 -5.44 -11.32 -8.64
CA ILE A 236 -5.83 -9.95 -8.22
C ILE A 236 -7.25 -9.63 -8.73
N ARG A 237 -7.56 -9.99 -9.98
CA ARG A 237 -8.91 -9.84 -10.55
C ARG A 237 -9.97 -10.56 -9.72
N ASP A 238 -9.71 -11.80 -9.29
CA ASP A 238 -10.65 -12.57 -8.46
C ASP A 238 -10.82 -11.93 -7.07
N ALA A 239 -9.76 -11.36 -6.50
CA ALA A 239 -9.83 -10.61 -5.25
C ALA A 239 -10.76 -9.39 -5.38
N PHE A 240 -10.61 -8.59 -6.43
CA PHE A 240 -11.50 -7.45 -6.69
C PHE A 240 -12.94 -7.90 -6.95
N ALA A 241 -13.15 -8.98 -7.70
CA ALA A 241 -14.49 -9.51 -7.94
C ALA A 241 -15.16 -9.97 -6.63
N THR A 242 -14.40 -10.64 -5.78
CA THR A 242 -14.84 -11.09 -4.45
C THR A 242 -15.17 -9.89 -3.55
N TYR A 243 -14.31 -8.86 -3.51
CA TYR A 243 -14.56 -7.65 -2.73
C TYR A 243 -15.88 -6.97 -3.16
N LEU A 244 -16.04 -6.74 -4.47
CA LEU A 244 -17.23 -6.09 -5.01
C LEU A 244 -18.51 -6.90 -4.74
N SER A 245 -18.46 -8.24 -4.76
CA SER A 245 -19.63 -9.07 -4.44
C SER A 245 -20.02 -9.02 -2.96
N HIS A 246 -19.06 -8.85 -2.04
CA HIS A 246 -19.35 -8.70 -0.61
C HIS A 246 -19.98 -7.35 -0.29
N THR A 247 -19.62 -6.30 -1.05
CA THR A 247 -20.25 -4.97 -0.91
C THR A 247 -21.67 -4.91 -1.48
N SER A 248 -22.12 -5.94 -2.22
CA SER A 248 -23.47 -6.00 -2.80
C SER A 248 -24.46 -6.88 -2.01
N ASN A 249 -24.00 -7.72 -1.09
CA ASN A 249 -24.85 -8.68 -0.39
C ASN A 249 -25.18 -8.21 1.04
N ALA A 250 -26.45 -7.92 1.29
CA ALA A 250 -27.01 -7.48 2.58
C ALA A 250 -26.95 -8.52 3.73
N THR A 251 -26.22 -9.61 3.56
CA THR A 251 -26.16 -10.76 4.50
C THR A 251 -24.80 -10.93 5.18
N SER A 252 -23.80 -10.09 4.86
CA SER A 252 -22.58 -9.99 5.66
C SER A 252 -22.89 -9.28 6.99
N THR A 253 -22.23 -9.68 8.07
CA THR A 253 -22.38 -9.07 9.41
C THR A 253 -21.98 -7.59 9.48
N ARG A 254 -21.51 -7.02 8.36
CA ARG A 254 -21.29 -5.59 8.15
C ARG A 254 -21.52 -5.24 6.67
N PRO A 255 -22.77 -5.03 6.23
CA PRO A 255 -23.04 -4.61 4.85
C PRO A 255 -22.56 -3.17 4.68
N LEU A 256 -21.65 -2.93 3.72
CA LEU A 256 -21.43 -1.58 3.22
C LEU A 256 -22.74 -1.11 2.59
N PRO A 257 -23.28 0.06 2.99
CA PRO A 257 -24.66 0.44 2.67
C PRO A 257 -24.91 0.64 1.18
N ASN A 258 -23.85 0.77 0.35
CA ASN A 258 -23.94 0.97 -1.09
C ASN A 258 -22.91 0.15 -1.86
N LYS A 259 -23.28 -0.23 -3.09
CA LYS A 259 -22.42 -0.93 -4.04
C LYS A 259 -21.24 -0.02 -4.43
N ILE A 260 -20.01 -0.52 -4.29
CA ILE A 260 -18.81 0.18 -4.78
C ILE A 260 -18.86 0.29 -6.30
N ARG A 261 -18.59 1.49 -6.82
CA ARG A 261 -18.65 1.84 -8.26
C ARG A 261 -17.33 2.38 -8.80
N ALA A 262 -16.48 2.91 -7.92
CA ALA A 262 -15.21 3.53 -8.28
C ALA A 262 -14.15 3.21 -7.21
N ILE A 263 -12.94 2.90 -7.66
CA ILE A 263 -11.81 2.55 -6.80
C ILE A 263 -10.60 3.40 -7.19
N PHE A 264 -10.02 4.07 -6.20
CA PHE A 264 -8.76 4.79 -6.36
C PHE A 264 -7.58 3.83 -6.34
N VAL A 265 -6.64 3.98 -7.29
CA VAL A 265 -5.50 3.07 -7.50
C VAL A 265 -4.21 3.88 -7.68
N GLY A 266 -3.20 3.56 -6.89
CA GLY A 266 -1.89 4.24 -6.88
C GLY A 266 -0.93 3.80 -7.99
N THR A 267 -1.42 3.56 -9.20
CA THR A 267 -0.58 3.21 -10.38
C THR A 267 -0.01 4.48 -11.01
N ARG A 268 1.26 4.42 -11.47
CA ARG A 268 1.96 5.47 -12.23
C ARG A 268 2.20 5.04 -13.68
N ARG A 269 2.47 5.98 -14.58
CA ARG A 269 2.76 5.68 -16.00
C ARG A 269 3.93 4.73 -16.19
N THR A 270 4.90 4.78 -15.28
CA THR A 270 6.13 3.99 -15.32
C THR A 270 5.95 2.58 -14.73
N ASP A 271 4.78 2.28 -14.16
CA ASP A 271 4.44 0.93 -13.71
C ASP A 271 4.08 0.01 -14.89
N PRO A 272 4.21 -1.33 -14.72
CA PRO A 272 3.73 -2.29 -15.70
C PRO A 272 2.26 -2.04 -16.07
N HIS A 273 1.99 -1.92 -17.37
CA HIS A 273 0.68 -1.61 -17.95
C HIS A 273 0.13 -0.20 -17.62
N GLY A 274 0.95 0.71 -17.07
CA GLY A 274 0.55 2.07 -16.71
C GLY A 274 0.62 3.12 -17.82
N GLU A 275 1.42 2.88 -18.87
CA GLU A 275 1.80 3.89 -19.87
C GLU A 275 0.60 4.65 -20.49
N ASN A 276 -0.44 3.90 -20.87
CA ASN A 276 -1.61 4.42 -21.59
C ASN A 276 -2.82 4.69 -20.69
N LEU A 277 -2.66 4.59 -19.36
CA LEU A 277 -3.76 4.90 -18.44
C LEU A 277 -4.03 6.41 -18.40
N THR A 278 -5.28 6.74 -18.13
CA THR A 278 -5.77 8.10 -17.86
C THR A 278 -6.11 8.24 -16.38
N HIS A 279 -6.52 9.43 -15.95
CA HIS A 279 -6.99 9.61 -14.57
C HIS A 279 -8.27 8.82 -14.25
N PHE A 280 -9.06 8.45 -15.27
CA PHE A 280 -10.34 7.76 -15.11
C PHE A 280 -10.51 6.71 -16.19
N ASP A 281 -10.22 5.45 -15.84
CA ASP A 281 -10.37 4.33 -16.76
C ASP A 281 -11.35 3.31 -16.19
N ARG A 282 -12.45 3.09 -16.91
CA ARG A 282 -13.32 1.95 -16.61
C ARG A 282 -12.52 0.66 -16.81
N THR A 283 -12.78 -0.34 -15.98
CA THR A 283 -12.18 -1.67 -16.16
C THR A 283 -12.53 -2.27 -17.53
N ASP A 284 -11.60 -3.07 -18.05
CA ASP A 284 -11.69 -3.71 -19.36
C ASP A 284 -12.24 -5.14 -19.27
N HIS A 285 -12.28 -5.82 -20.42
CA HIS A 285 -12.88 -7.15 -20.54
C HIS A 285 -12.22 -8.17 -19.61
N GLY A 286 -13.06 -8.80 -18.78
CA GLY A 286 -12.67 -9.85 -17.84
C GLY A 286 -12.42 -9.34 -16.43
N TRP A 287 -12.30 -8.03 -16.20
CA TRP A 287 -12.34 -7.45 -14.85
C TRP A 287 -13.79 -7.19 -14.41
N PRO A 288 -14.08 -7.21 -13.10
CA PRO A 288 -15.38 -6.73 -12.62
C PRO A 288 -15.56 -5.24 -12.96
N ASP A 289 -16.80 -4.83 -13.18
CA ASP A 289 -17.13 -3.49 -13.66
C ASP A 289 -17.03 -2.44 -12.54
N PHE A 290 -16.04 -1.55 -12.65
CA PHE A 290 -15.90 -0.35 -11.83
C PHE A 290 -15.02 0.69 -12.53
N MET A 291 -15.07 1.95 -12.07
CA MET A 291 -14.16 3.00 -12.51
C MET A 291 -12.85 2.94 -11.72
N ARG A 292 -11.71 2.84 -12.41
CA ARG A 292 -10.39 3.03 -11.80
C ARG A 292 -10.05 4.52 -11.84
N ILE A 293 -9.67 5.06 -10.70
CA ILE A 293 -9.27 6.46 -10.56
C ILE A 293 -7.77 6.49 -10.24
N HIS A 294 -6.99 7.20 -11.05
CA HIS A 294 -5.53 7.25 -10.94
C HIS A 294 -5.02 8.69 -10.70
N PRO A 295 -5.17 9.25 -9.47
CA PRO A 295 -4.75 10.63 -9.20
C PRO A 295 -3.25 10.84 -9.32
N VAL A 296 -2.46 9.83 -8.98
CA VAL A 296 -0.98 9.91 -8.97
C VAL A 296 -0.34 9.41 -10.27
N ILE A 297 -1.11 9.24 -11.36
CA ILE A 297 -0.65 8.55 -12.58
C ILE A 297 0.60 9.19 -13.21
N ASP A 298 0.71 10.52 -13.17
CA ASP A 298 1.80 11.28 -13.79
C ASP A 298 2.98 11.55 -12.83
N TRP A 299 2.98 10.97 -11.62
CA TRP A 299 4.04 11.19 -10.65
C TRP A 299 5.32 10.41 -11.02
N ARG A 300 6.47 11.04 -10.78
CA ARG A 300 7.78 10.39 -10.87
C ARG A 300 8.28 9.90 -9.52
N LEU A 301 9.19 8.93 -9.51
CA LEU A 301 9.72 8.34 -8.28
C LEU A 301 10.33 9.40 -7.34
N SER A 302 11.08 10.34 -7.90
CA SER A 302 11.66 11.45 -7.14
C SER A 302 10.60 12.38 -6.53
N GLU A 303 9.46 12.54 -7.19
CA GLU A 303 8.35 13.38 -6.73
C GLU A 303 7.58 12.71 -5.58
N ILE A 304 7.39 11.39 -5.66
CA ILE A 304 6.84 10.58 -4.57
C ILE A 304 7.68 10.77 -3.29
N TRP A 305 8.99 10.60 -3.39
CA TRP A 305 9.88 10.72 -2.23
C TRP A 305 10.02 12.15 -1.72
N LEU A 306 10.05 13.15 -2.61
CA LEU A 306 10.07 14.55 -2.21
C LEU A 306 8.83 14.89 -1.39
N PHE A 307 7.65 14.46 -1.84
CA PHE A 307 6.40 14.71 -1.12
C PHE A 307 6.35 13.97 0.23
N LEU A 308 6.60 12.66 0.25
CA LEU A 308 6.53 11.86 1.49
C LEU A 308 7.54 12.32 2.56
N ARG A 309 8.65 12.95 2.15
CA ARG A 309 9.70 13.44 3.05
C ARG A 309 9.69 14.95 3.24
N ALA A 310 8.68 15.65 2.74
CA ALA A 310 8.56 17.09 2.94
C ALA A 310 8.46 17.44 4.43
N ASP A 311 9.16 18.49 4.86
CA ASP A 311 9.17 18.93 6.27
C ASP A 311 7.76 19.24 6.78
N GLU A 312 6.89 19.74 5.91
CA GLU A 312 5.50 20.10 6.23
C GLU A 312 4.63 18.88 6.53
N LEU A 313 5.01 17.68 6.08
CA LEU A 313 4.25 16.46 6.32
C LEU A 313 4.67 15.70 7.58
N LYS A 314 5.71 16.17 8.29
CA LYS A 314 6.12 15.61 9.58
C LYS A 314 4.96 15.57 10.57
N GLU A 315 4.99 14.58 11.45
CA GLU A 315 4.07 14.46 12.57
C GLU A 315 4.18 15.65 13.53
N ALA A 316 3.16 15.88 14.34
CA ALA A 316 3.14 16.98 15.31
C ALA A 316 4.29 16.93 16.33
N ASP A 317 4.86 15.75 16.59
CA ASP A 317 6.05 15.55 17.43
C ASP A 317 7.38 15.73 16.67
N GLY A 318 7.31 16.17 15.41
CA GLY A 318 8.45 16.41 14.54
C GLY A 318 9.00 15.17 13.84
N LYS A 319 8.43 13.99 14.08
CA LYS A 319 8.87 12.76 13.40
C LYS A 319 8.53 12.79 11.91
N PRO A 320 9.35 12.15 11.05
CA PRO A 320 8.98 11.95 9.66
C PRO A 320 7.63 11.26 9.53
N LEU A 321 6.93 11.55 8.44
CA LEU A 321 5.77 10.76 8.01
C LEU A 321 6.20 9.29 7.88
N GLU A 322 5.41 8.39 8.48
CA GLU A 322 5.70 6.96 8.48
C GLU A 322 5.43 6.33 7.11
N TYR A 323 6.39 5.56 6.61
CA TYR A 323 6.27 4.67 5.45
C TYR A 323 6.93 3.33 5.78
N CYS A 324 6.68 2.29 4.97
CA CYS A 324 7.25 0.96 5.20
C CYS A 324 8.79 1.01 5.29
N GLU A 325 9.35 0.55 6.41
CA GLU A 325 10.79 0.62 6.72
C GLU A 325 11.70 -0.06 5.69
N MET A 326 11.17 -1.02 4.93
CA MET A 326 11.89 -1.67 3.83
C MET A 326 12.43 -0.68 2.81
N TYR A 327 11.76 0.46 2.62
CA TYR A 327 12.28 1.49 1.72
C TYR A 327 13.60 2.09 2.22
N ASP A 328 13.81 2.19 3.54
CA ASP A 328 15.09 2.65 4.09
C ASP A 328 16.20 1.59 3.96
N GLU A 329 15.83 0.32 3.82
CA GLU A 329 16.74 -0.80 3.56
C GLU A 329 17.13 -0.95 2.08
N GLY A 330 16.65 -0.07 1.20
CA GLY A 330 17.00 -0.03 -0.22
C GLY A 330 16.12 -0.87 -1.15
N TYR A 331 14.95 -1.30 -0.68
CA TYR A 331 13.89 -1.78 -1.59
C TYR A 331 13.22 -0.57 -2.26
N THR A 332 12.91 -0.64 -3.56
CA THR A 332 12.33 0.49 -4.31
C THR A 332 10.97 0.15 -4.95
N SER A 333 10.71 -1.14 -5.16
CA SER A 333 9.43 -1.70 -5.59
C SER A 333 9.16 -2.96 -4.78
N LEU A 334 7.99 -3.05 -4.15
CA LEU A 334 7.66 -4.15 -3.24
C LEU A 334 6.63 -5.09 -3.87
N GLY A 335 6.95 -6.38 -3.89
CA GLY A 335 6.09 -7.49 -4.26
C GLY A 335 5.98 -8.50 -3.13
N GLY A 336 5.99 -9.78 -3.48
CA GLY A 336 6.14 -10.88 -2.53
C GLY A 336 7.61 -11.12 -2.16
N VAL A 337 7.84 -11.88 -1.08
CA VAL A 337 9.18 -12.27 -0.65
C VAL A 337 9.91 -13.06 -1.73
N GLY A 338 9.19 -13.87 -2.52
CA GLY A 338 9.79 -14.67 -3.58
C GLY A 338 10.21 -13.90 -4.84
N ASP A 339 9.72 -12.68 -5.06
CA ASP A 339 9.89 -11.94 -6.33
C ASP A 339 10.56 -10.56 -6.14
N THR A 340 11.07 -10.28 -4.93
CA THR A 340 11.54 -8.95 -4.53
C THR A 340 12.88 -9.02 -3.77
N VAL A 341 13.85 -8.25 -4.24
CA VAL A 341 15.14 -8.01 -3.60
C VAL A 341 15.44 -6.51 -3.49
N ARG A 342 16.43 -6.14 -2.68
CA ARG A 342 16.93 -4.76 -2.60
C ARG A 342 17.46 -4.30 -3.96
N ASN A 343 17.30 -3.02 -4.27
CA ASN A 343 17.67 -2.49 -5.58
C ASN A 343 19.20 -2.48 -5.75
N PRO A 344 19.76 -3.13 -6.78
CA PRO A 344 21.20 -3.18 -7.00
C PRO A 344 21.84 -1.81 -7.27
N ARG A 345 21.06 -0.81 -7.72
CA ARG A 345 21.54 0.57 -7.95
C ARG A 345 21.81 1.34 -6.66
N LEU A 346 21.22 0.90 -5.55
CA LEU A 346 21.42 1.49 -4.23
C LEU A 346 22.52 0.80 -3.42
N ARG A 347 23.11 -0.27 -3.97
CA ARG A 347 24.16 -1.04 -3.32
C ARG A 347 25.45 -0.24 -3.17
N TYR A 348 26.11 -0.36 -2.01
CA TYR A 348 27.46 0.15 -1.76
C TYR A 348 28.21 -0.76 -0.77
N VAL A 349 29.51 -0.54 -0.61
CA VAL A 349 30.36 -1.21 0.38
C VAL A 349 30.75 -0.18 1.43
N ASP A 350 30.53 -0.48 2.72
CA ASP A 350 30.92 0.40 3.82
C ASP A 350 32.42 0.29 4.15
N GLU A 351 32.89 1.10 5.11
CA GLU A 351 34.30 1.17 5.52
C GLU A 351 34.83 -0.17 6.06
N ASP A 352 33.94 -1.04 6.58
CA ASP A 352 34.26 -2.38 7.07
C ASP A 352 34.29 -3.44 5.95
N GLY A 353 34.04 -3.06 4.69
CA GLY A 353 33.96 -3.98 3.56
C GLY A 353 32.63 -4.73 3.47
N ARG A 354 31.58 -4.32 4.20
CA ARG A 354 30.27 -5.00 4.20
C ARG A 354 29.35 -4.40 3.13
N GLU A 355 28.59 -5.27 2.46
CA GLU A 355 27.57 -4.83 1.51
C GLU A 355 26.39 -4.17 2.24
N ARG A 356 26.05 -2.95 1.82
CA ARG A 356 24.96 -2.13 2.34
C ARG A 356 24.14 -1.55 1.19
N TYR A 357 22.98 -0.99 1.53
CA TYR A 357 22.08 -0.37 0.56
C TYR A 357 21.69 1.01 1.06
N ARG A 358 21.66 1.97 0.14
CA ARG A 358 21.11 3.31 0.36
C ARG A 358 19.59 3.22 0.40
N PRO A 359 18.92 4.13 1.12
CA PRO A 359 17.46 4.18 1.16
C PRO A 359 16.88 4.55 -0.20
N ALA A 360 15.64 4.11 -0.43
CA ALA A 360 14.91 4.19 -1.70
C ALA A 360 14.82 5.60 -2.28
N TYR A 361 14.71 6.62 -1.41
CA TYR A 361 14.64 8.01 -1.83
C TYR A 361 15.92 8.53 -2.52
N GLN A 362 17.02 7.77 -2.48
CA GLN A 362 18.24 8.10 -3.24
C GLN A 362 18.20 7.58 -4.68
N LEU A 363 17.18 6.80 -5.07
CA LEU A 363 16.97 6.40 -6.46
C LEU A 363 16.14 7.47 -7.18
N THR A 364 16.71 8.09 -8.21
CA THR A 364 16.06 9.17 -8.97
C THR A 364 15.50 8.73 -10.32
N GLU A 365 16.03 7.64 -10.89
CA GLU A 365 15.64 7.14 -12.21
C GLU A 365 14.44 6.18 -12.10
N ASP A 366 13.28 6.58 -12.64
CA ASP A 366 12.07 5.75 -12.65
C ASP A 366 12.29 4.38 -13.31
N GLY A 367 13.09 4.32 -14.40
CA GLY A 367 13.39 3.08 -15.11
C GLY A 367 14.14 2.04 -14.28
N ASP A 368 14.87 2.49 -13.24
CA ASP A 368 15.66 1.63 -12.38
C ASP A 368 14.86 1.10 -11.18
N GLU A 369 13.64 1.60 -10.95
CA GLU A 369 12.84 1.33 -9.74
C GLU A 369 12.55 -0.16 -9.52
N ARG A 370 12.37 -0.90 -10.61
CA ARG A 370 11.96 -2.30 -10.58
C ARG A 370 13.11 -3.28 -10.78
N LEU A 371 14.36 -2.82 -10.75
CA LEU A 371 15.54 -3.70 -10.88
C LEU A 371 15.67 -4.74 -9.76
N GLY A 372 14.97 -4.53 -8.64
CA GLY A 372 14.83 -5.51 -7.56
C GLY A 372 13.66 -6.49 -7.73
N ARG A 373 12.95 -6.51 -8.87
CA ARG A 373 11.81 -7.41 -9.13
C ARG A 373 12.22 -8.52 -10.11
N GLY A 374 11.84 -9.77 -9.85
CA GLY A 374 12.23 -10.92 -10.68
C GLY A 374 11.34 -12.14 -10.52
#